data_AF-A0A845STV6-F1
#
_entry.id   AF-A0A845STV6-F1
#
_cell.length_a   1.000
_cell.length_b   1.000
_cell.length_c   1.000
_cell.angle_alpha   90.00
_cell.angle_beta   90.00
_cell.angle_gamma   90.00
#
_symmetry.space_group_name_H-M   'P 1'
#
loop_
_entity.id
_entity.type
_entity.pdbx_description
1 polymer ?
#
loop_
_entity_poly.entity_id
_entity_poly.type
_entity_poly.pdbx_seq_one_letter_code
_entity_poly.pdbx_strand_id
1 'polypeptide(L)'
;YMLFTSFSIFSILIFGLVIVVTALGSYLYILMPILKFKQTAKYHEEYTLVFSKETIKFKTQSIESEMKWDIYSALWESHDFYYLIQAPRIYTLIPKRVFKDLNEKQLFEEITQSRVKTTKHV
;
A
#
# COMPACT_ATOMS: atom_id res chain seq x y z
N TYR A 1 30.16 47.21 -15.43
CA TYR A 1 30.82 45.90 -15.58
C TYR A 1 30.67 44.97 -14.37
N MET A 2 30.64 45.46 -13.11
CA MET A 2 30.54 44.61 -11.91
C MET A 2 29.18 43.93 -11.67
N LEU A 3 28.06 44.51 -12.14
CA LEU A 3 26.72 43.93 -11.94
C LEU A 3 26.45 42.72 -12.87
N PHE A 4 27.02 42.71 -14.08
CA PHE A 4 26.84 41.61 -15.04
C PHE A 4 27.59 40.33 -14.62
N THR A 5 28.75 40.45 -13.96
CA THR A 5 29.52 39.30 -13.46
C THR A 5 28.87 38.67 -12.23
N SER A 6 28.30 39.48 -11.32
CA SER A 6 27.56 38.99 -10.15
C SER A 6 26.30 38.21 -10.54
N PHE A 7 25.56 38.69 -11.56
CA PHE A 7 24.40 37.98 -12.11
C PHE A 7 24.78 36.60 -12.65
N SER A 8 25.94 36.49 -13.30
CA SER A 8 26.44 35.22 -13.84
C SER A 8 26.81 34.21 -12.75
N ILE A 9 27.49 34.63 -11.68
CA ILE A 9 27.90 33.73 -10.59
C ILE A 9 26.67 33.25 -9.82
N PHE A 10 25.73 34.15 -9.52
CA PHE A 10 24.49 33.81 -8.83
C PHE A 10 23.63 32.82 -9.64
N SER A 11 23.55 33.02 -10.97
CA SER A 11 22.86 32.08 -11.86
C SER A 11 23.50 30.70 -11.86
N ILE A 12 24.84 30.61 -11.84
CA ILE A 12 25.56 29.32 -11.79
C ILE A 12 25.28 28.62 -10.46
N LEU A 13 25.31 29.34 -9.34
CA LEU A 13 25.01 28.79 -8.02
C LEU A 13 23.56 28.28 -7.92
N ILE A 14 22.59 29.05 -8.42
CA ILE A 14 21.18 28.61 -8.46
C ILE A 14 21.03 27.37 -9.34
N PHE A 15 21.63 27.36 -10.52
CA PHE A 15 21.53 26.22 -11.42
C PHE A 15 22.13 24.96 -10.80
N GLY A 16 23.29 25.07 -10.16
CA GLY A 16 23.89 23.99 -9.38
C GLY A 16 22.97 23.50 -8.25
N LEU A 17 22.37 24.42 -7.51
CA LEU A 17 21.42 24.08 -6.44
C LEU A 17 20.19 23.34 -6.98
N VAL A 18 19.61 23.80 -8.10
CA VAL A 18 18.47 23.13 -8.75
C VAL A 18 18.83 21.72 -9.17
N ILE A 19 20.02 21.51 -9.74
CA ILE A 19 20.49 20.17 -10.12
C ILE A 19 20.59 19.28 -8.88
N VAL A 20 21.21 19.76 -7.80
CA VAL A 20 21.38 18.98 -6.56
C VAL A 20 20.02 18.62 -5.95
N VAL A 21 19.09 19.57 -5.85
CA VAL A 21 17.75 19.34 -5.30
C VAL A 21 16.96 18.36 -6.18
N THR A 22 17.05 18.50 -7.50
CA THR A 22 16.37 17.61 -8.46
C THR A 22 16.94 16.20 -8.40
N ALA A 23 18.27 16.06 -8.31
CA ALA A 23 18.94 14.77 -8.18
C ALA A 23 18.56 14.08 -6.86
N LEU A 24 18.55 14.83 -5.75
CA LEU A 24 18.15 14.32 -4.44
C LEU A 24 16.68 13.90 -4.45
N GLY A 25 15.78 14.72 -5.00
CA GLY A 25 14.36 14.40 -5.14
C GLY A 25 14.14 13.14 -5.98
N SER A 26 14.82 13.03 -7.12
CA SER A 26 14.75 11.85 -7.99
C SER A 26 15.25 10.59 -7.27
N TYR A 27 16.32 10.70 -6.50
CA TYR A 27 16.83 9.59 -5.70
C TYR A 27 15.82 9.12 -4.65
N LEU A 28 15.26 10.05 -3.86
CA LEU A 28 14.36 9.73 -2.75
C LEU A 28 12.98 9.22 -3.21
N TYR A 29 12.41 9.84 -4.25
CA TYR A 29 11.03 9.56 -4.66
C TYR A 29 10.89 8.57 -5.82
N ILE A 30 11.97 8.30 -6.57
CA ILE A 30 11.93 7.37 -7.71
C ILE A 30 12.87 6.20 -7.48
N LEU A 31 14.17 6.46 -7.29
CA LEU A 31 15.15 5.39 -7.27
C LEU A 31 15.04 4.51 -6.02
N MET A 32 14.95 5.13 -4.85
CA MET A 32 14.83 4.45 -3.56
C MET A 32 13.62 3.50 -3.48
N PRO A 33 12.37 3.90 -3.83
CA PRO A 33 11.24 2.98 -3.79
C PRO A 33 11.36 1.84 -4.80
N ILE A 34 11.90 2.08 -6.01
CA ILE A 34 12.13 1.02 -7.00
C ILE A 34 13.12 -0.02 -6.47
N LEU A 35 14.22 0.43 -5.87
CA LEU A 35 15.22 -0.47 -5.30
C LEU A 35 14.65 -1.26 -4.12
N LYS A 36 13.92 -0.59 -3.21
CA LYS A 36 13.24 -1.25 -2.09
C LYS A 36 12.22 -2.27 -2.56
N PHE A 37 11.44 -1.96 -3.60
CA PHE A 37 10.48 -2.89 -4.17
C PHE A 37 11.19 -4.14 -4.70
N LYS A 38 12.19 -3.96 -5.56
CA LYS A 38 12.96 -5.07 -6.18
C LYS A 38 13.68 -5.95 -5.17
N GLN A 39 14.23 -5.37 -4.11
CA GLN A 39 15.01 -6.13 -3.11
C GLN A 39 14.15 -6.84 -2.07
N THR A 40 12.90 -6.39 -1.88
CA THR A 40 12.02 -6.99 -0.88
C THR A 40 11.31 -8.19 -1.47
N ALA A 41 11.85 -9.39 -1.23
CA ALA A 41 11.30 -10.66 -1.72
C ALA A 41 9.79 -10.80 -1.40
N LYS A 42 9.37 -10.37 -0.20
CA LYS A 42 7.97 -10.39 0.26
C LYS A 42 6.98 -9.72 -0.70
N TYR A 43 7.37 -8.70 -1.48
CA TYR A 43 6.46 -8.03 -2.41
C TYR A 43 6.21 -8.82 -3.71
N HIS A 44 7.01 -9.85 -3.97
CA HIS A 44 6.89 -10.70 -5.15
C HIS A 44 6.29 -12.07 -4.83
N GLU A 45 6.07 -12.37 -3.54
CA GLU A 45 5.43 -13.62 -3.12
C GLU A 45 3.92 -13.52 -3.29
N GLU A 46 3.35 -14.55 -3.91
CA GLU A 46 1.91 -14.77 -3.82
C GLU A 46 1.54 -15.10 -2.38
N TYR A 47 0.44 -14.50 -1.92
CA TYR A 47 -0.11 -14.76 -0.60
C TYR A 47 -1.58 -15.17 -0.71
N THR A 48 -2.00 -16.03 0.22
CA THR A 48 -3.38 -16.47 0.39
C THR A 48 -3.87 -15.99 1.75
N LEU A 49 -5.09 -15.42 1.76
CA LEU A 49 -5.82 -15.09 2.97
C LEU A 49 -7.00 -16.04 3.12
N VAL A 50 -7.06 -16.73 4.26
CA VAL A 50 -8.20 -17.57 4.63
C VAL A 50 -8.91 -16.93 5.80
N PHE A 51 -10.13 -16.46 5.55
CA PHE A 51 -10.97 -15.80 6.54
C PHE A 51 -11.84 -16.83 7.25
N SER A 52 -11.65 -16.96 8.56
CA SER A 52 -12.48 -17.79 9.43
C SER A 52 -13.25 -16.91 10.40
N LYS A 53 -14.25 -17.49 11.06
CA LYS A 53 -15.00 -16.77 12.09
C LYS A 53 -14.07 -16.22 13.17
N GLU A 54 -13.07 -16.96 13.63
CA GLU A 54 -12.24 -16.56 14.78
C GLU A 54 -10.96 -15.83 14.39
N THR A 55 -10.35 -16.22 13.28
CA THR A 55 -9.01 -15.80 12.88
C THR A 55 -8.91 -15.62 11.38
N ILE A 56 -7.81 -14.99 10.95
CA ILE A 56 -7.43 -14.80 9.57
C ILE A 56 -6.07 -15.46 9.38
N LYS A 57 -6.00 -16.47 8.52
CA LYS A 57 -4.73 -17.11 8.18
C LYS A 57 -4.12 -16.42 6.98
N PHE A 58 -2.87 -16.02 7.11
CA PHE A 58 -2.05 -15.46 6.06
C PHE A 58 -0.96 -16.46 5.70
N LYS A 59 -0.92 -16.86 4.43
CA LYS A 59 0.01 -17.86 3.93
C LYS A 59 0.75 -17.31 2.72
N THR A 60 2.08 -17.36 2.76
CA THR A 60 2.95 -17.21 1.60
C THR A 60 3.71 -18.52 1.37
N GLN A 61 4.61 -18.56 0.38
CA GLN A 61 5.48 -19.71 0.17
C GLN A 61 6.44 -19.94 1.35
N SER A 62 6.80 -18.88 2.07
CA SER A 62 7.81 -18.90 3.13
C SER A 62 7.23 -18.74 4.54
N ILE A 63 6.02 -18.21 4.68
CA ILE A 63 5.43 -17.83 5.98
C ILE A 63 4.00 -18.34 6.08
N GLU A 64 3.64 -18.90 7.24
CA GLU A 64 2.25 -19.11 7.64
C GLU A 64 2.03 -18.43 8.99
N SER A 65 1.04 -17.54 9.05
CA SER A 65 0.68 -16.83 10.26
C SER A 65 -0.83 -16.79 10.45
N GLU A 66 -1.24 -16.76 11.71
CA GLU A 66 -2.64 -16.65 12.11
C GLU A 66 -2.84 -15.38 12.92
N MET A 67 -3.78 -14.55 12.48
CA MET A 67 -4.04 -13.23 13.02
C MET A 67 -5.46 -13.15 13.56
N LYS A 68 -5.65 -12.36 14.61
CA LYS A 68 -6.98 -12.02 15.12
C LYS A 68 -7.62 -10.92 14.28
N TRP A 69 -8.95 -10.85 14.32
CA TRP A 69 -9.74 -9.84 13.60
C TRP A 69 -9.56 -8.42 14.13
N ASP A 70 -9.08 -8.25 15.36
CA ASP A 70 -8.90 -6.96 16.03
C ASP A 70 -7.88 -6.03 15.35
N ILE A 71 -7.07 -6.55 14.42
CA ILE A 71 -6.20 -5.74 13.56
C ILE A 71 -6.99 -4.91 12.54
N TYR A 72 -8.24 -5.26 12.25
CA TYR A 72 -9.10 -4.57 11.29
C TYR A 72 -10.22 -3.81 11.99
N SER A 73 -10.36 -2.54 11.63
CA SER A 73 -11.34 -1.62 12.22
C SER A 73 -12.61 -1.47 11.38
N ALA A 74 -12.48 -1.53 10.05
CA ALA A 74 -13.56 -1.28 9.11
C ALA A 74 -13.41 -2.08 7.82
N LEU A 75 -14.54 -2.30 7.15
CA LEU A 75 -14.63 -2.79 5.78
C LEU A 75 -15.12 -1.65 4.90
N TRP A 76 -14.34 -1.24 3.89
CA TRP A 76 -14.84 -0.40 2.82
C TRP A 76 -15.07 -1.24 1.57
N GLU A 77 -16.10 -0.91 0.81
CA GLU A 77 -16.48 -1.62 -0.41
C GLU A 77 -16.63 -0.63 -1.55
N SER A 78 -16.00 -0.93 -2.68
CA SER A 78 -16.24 -0.28 -3.98
C SER A 78 -16.80 -1.30 -4.98
N HIS A 79 -17.02 -0.89 -6.23
CA HIS A 79 -17.52 -1.80 -7.27
C HIS A 79 -16.68 -3.08 -7.41
N ASP A 80 -15.35 -2.93 -7.48
CA ASP A 80 -14.42 -4.02 -7.81
C ASP A 80 -13.62 -4.55 -6.60
N PHE A 81 -13.63 -3.86 -5.47
CA PHE A 81 -12.72 -4.13 -4.36
C PHE A 81 -13.39 -4.07 -3.00
N TYR A 82 -12.83 -4.84 -2.06
CA TYR A 82 -12.95 -4.60 -0.63
C TYR A 82 -11.63 -4.05 -0.08
N TYR A 83 -11.75 -3.19 0.92
CA TYR A 83 -10.65 -2.62 1.67
C TYR A 83 -10.86 -2.95 3.15
N LEU A 84 -10.06 -3.86 3.69
CA LEU A 84 -10.02 -4.12 5.13
C LEU A 84 -9.06 -3.14 5.79
N ILE A 85 -9.60 -2.19 6.55
CA ILE A 85 -8.86 -1.06 7.10
C ILE A 85 -8.18 -1.48 8.41
N GLN A 86 -6.85 -1.41 8.45
CA GLN A 86 -6.07 -1.66 9.65
C GLN A 86 -5.80 -0.36 10.41
N ALA A 87 -5.38 0.68 9.70
CA ALA A 87 -5.08 2.00 10.24
C ALA A 87 -5.24 3.07 9.13
N PRO A 88 -5.14 4.37 9.43
CA PRO A 88 -5.15 5.41 8.40
C PRO A 88 -4.08 5.13 7.34
N ARG A 89 -4.51 4.97 6.08
CA ARG A 89 -3.66 4.62 4.91
C ARG A 89 -3.02 3.22 4.95
N ILE A 90 -3.44 2.34 5.85
CA ILE A 90 -2.98 0.96 5.93
C ILE A 90 -4.22 0.05 5.81
N TYR A 91 -4.30 -0.68 4.70
CA TYR A 91 -5.44 -1.57 4.41
C TYR A 91 -5.00 -2.78 3.60
N THR A 92 -5.77 -3.86 3.71
CA THR A 92 -5.68 -5.02 2.84
C THR A 92 -6.67 -4.84 1.70
N LEU A 93 -6.15 -4.81 0.47
CA LEU A 93 -6.96 -4.70 -0.75
C LEU A 93 -7.34 -6.09 -1.25
N ILE A 94 -8.63 -6.36 -1.41
CA ILE A 94 -9.14 -7.66 -1.86
C ILE A 94 -9.98 -7.43 -3.13
N PRO A 95 -9.50 -7.84 -4.32
CA PRO A 95 -10.29 -7.75 -5.54
C PRO A 95 -11.46 -8.73 -5.51
N LYS A 96 -12.67 -8.29 -5.85
CA LYS A 96 -13.87 -9.17 -5.87
C LYS A 96 -13.76 -10.33 -6.85
N ARG A 97 -12.90 -10.20 -7.87
CA ARG A 97 -12.62 -11.27 -8.84
C ARG A 97 -11.87 -12.47 -8.28
N VAL A 98 -11.33 -12.40 -7.05
CA VAL A 98 -10.62 -13.55 -6.44
C VAL A 98 -11.57 -14.57 -5.83
N PHE A 99 -12.84 -14.20 -5.60
CA PHE A 99 -13.87 -15.13 -5.14
C PHE A 99 -14.35 -15.99 -6.32
N LYS A 100 -14.46 -17.30 -6.11
CA LYS A 100 -14.83 -18.27 -7.16
C LYS A 100 -16.29 -18.15 -7.55
N ASP A 101 -17.15 -17.89 -6.57
CA ASP A 101 -18.59 -17.81 -6.75
C ASP A 101 -19.24 -16.82 -5.78
N LEU A 102 -20.55 -16.61 -5.96
CA LEU A 102 -21.33 -15.70 -5.14
C LEU A 102 -21.43 -16.16 -3.68
N ASN A 103 -21.39 -17.47 -3.41
CA ASN A 103 -21.51 -18.01 -2.05
C ASN A 103 -20.23 -17.73 -1.26
N GLU A 104 -19.05 -17.91 -1.87
CA GLU A 104 -17.76 -17.61 -1.24
C GLU A 104 -17.64 -16.12 -0.91
N LYS A 105 -18.11 -15.26 -1.83
CA LYS A 105 -18.19 -13.82 -1.61
C LYS A 105 -19.13 -13.47 -0.45
N GLN A 106 -20.33 -14.02 -0.42
CA GLN A 106 -21.31 -13.77 0.65
C GLN A 106 -20.81 -14.26 2.01
N LEU A 107 -20.16 -15.41 2.05
CA LEU A 107 -19.55 -15.93 3.29
C LEU A 107 -18.46 -15.00 3.82
N PHE A 108 -17.61 -14.46 2.94
CA PHE A 108 -16.61 -13.46 3.31
C PHE A 108 -17.27 -12.19 3.87
N GLU A 109 -18.32 -11.68 3.22
CA GLU A 109 -19.05 -10.49 3.67
C GLU A 109 -19.67 -10.72 5.05
N GLU A 110 -20.34 -11.85 5.28
CA GLU A 110 -20.95 -12.21 6.56
C GLU A 110 -19.91 -12.27 7.69
N ILE A 111 -18.81 -13.00 7.46
CA ILE A 111 -17.72 -13.11 8.45
C ILE A 111 -17.17 -11.72 8.76
N THR A 112 -16.87 -10.93 7.73
CA THR A 112 -16.23 -9.63 7.92
C THR A 112 -17.15 -8.64 8.63
N GLN A 113 -18.41 -8.55 8.22
CA GLN A 113 -19.40 -7.65 8.84
C GLN A 113 -19.66 -8.01 10.31
N SER A 114 -19.53 -9.28 10.70
CA SER A 114 -19.63 -9.71 12.09
C SER A 114 -18.42 -9.33 12.97
N ARG A 115 -17.29 -8.93 12.35
CA ARG A 115 -16.01 -8.73 13.02
C ARG A 115 -15.50 -7.30 12.99
N VAL A 116 -15.84 -6.52 11.97
CA VAL A 116 -15.48 -5.10 11.89
C VAL A 116 -16.54 -4.22 12.53
N LYS A 117 -16.13 -3.03 13.00
CA LYS A 117 -17.05 -2.09 13.67
C LYS A 117 -17.91 -1.29 12.69
N THR A 118 -17.43 -1.12 11.46
CA THR A 118 -18.03 -0.22 10.48
C THR A 118 -17.86 -0.77 9.09
N THR A 119 -18.94 -0.74 8.30
CA THR A 119 -18.93 -1.02 6.87
C THR A 119 -19.29 0.25 6.12
N LYS A 120 -18.52 0.59 5.08
CA LYS A 120 -18.74 1.78 4.25
C LYS A 120 -18.71 1.44 2.78
N HIS A 121 -19.69 1.89 2.02
CA HIS A 121 -19.63 1.87 0.55
C HIS A 121 -18.97 3.16 0.05
N VAL A 122 -17.97 3.03 -0.83
CA VAL A 122 -17.11 4.10 -1.34
C VAL A 122 -17.16 4.15 -2.86
#